data_AF-A0A2N6ESB1-F1
#
_entry.id   AF-A0A2N6ESB1-F1
#
_cell.length_a   1.000
_cell.length_b   1.000
_cell.length_c   1.000
_cell.angle_alpha   90.00
_cell.angle_beta   90.00
_cell.angle_gamma   90.00
#
_symmetry.space_group_name_H-M   'P 1'
#
loop_
_entity.id
_entity.type
_entity.pdbx_description
1 polymer ?
#
loop_
_entity_poly.entity_id
_entity_poly.type
_entity_poly.pdbx_seq_one_letter_code
_entity_poly.pdbx_strand_id
1 'polypeptide(L)'
;SGIMLAQAVAEELDVPFIYAKKKKPLTMVDYYAAASYSFTKQESTTLYVSKEVLFPEERLLFIDDFFAKGSTLKAIEEIVDQSHTLLVGKAVIINKGEREDVESILTMGDLK
;
A
#
# COMPACT_ATOMS: atom_id res chain seq x y z
N SER A 1 -0.42 -9.10 4.71
CA SER A 1 -1.43 -9.98 4.09
C SER A 1 -1.59 -9.64 2.62
N GLY A 2 -1.56 -8.37 2.20
CA GLY A 2 -1.58 -7.98 0.79
C GLY A 2 -0.50 -8.54 -0.15
N ILE A 3 0.63 -9.07 0.34
CA ILE A 3 1.76 -9.50 -0.50
C ILE A 3 1.35 -10.55 -1.56
N MET A 4 0.60 -11.57 -1.17
CA MET A 4 0.23 -12.64 -2.11
C MET A 4 -0.74 -12.14 -3.19
N LEU A 5 -1.59 -11.18 -2.84
CA LEU A 5 -2.52 -10.53 -3.78
C LEU A 5 -1.77 -9.63 -4.75
N ALA A 6 -0.86 -8.81 -4.23
CA ALA A 6 -0.02 -7.94 -5.05
C ALA A 6 0.83 -8.76 -6.04
N GLN A 7 1.39 -9.89 -5.58
CA GLN A 7 2.14 -10.80 -6.45
C GLN A 7 1.26 -11.37 -7.56
N ALA A 8 0.05 -11.86 -7.27
CA ALA A 8 -0.85 -12.41 -8.27
C ALA A 8 -1.27 -11.35 -9.31
N VAL A 9 -1.57 -10.12 -8.89
CA VAL A 9 -1.89 -9.01 -9.79
C VAL A 9 -0.69 -8.64 -10.66
N ALA A 10 0.51 -8.62 -10.09
CA ALA A 10 1.73 -8.31 -10.80
C ALA A 10 2.08 -9.38 -11.86
N GLU A 11 1.85 -10.66 -11.55
CA GLU A 11 2.00 -11.77 -12.49
C GLU A 11 1.01 -11.65 -13.66
N GLU A 12 -0.26 -11.36 -13.40
CA GLU A 12 -1.27 -11.16 -14.45
C GLU A 12 -0.97 -9.96 -15.35
N LEU A 13 -0.41 -8.88 -14.80
CA LEU A 13 -0.08 -7.67 -15.53
C LEU A 13 1.31 -7.67 -16.18
N ASP A 14 2.12 -8.72 -15.96
CA ASP A 14 3.52 -8.82 -16.40
C ASP A 14 4.37 -7.61 -15.94
N VAL A 15 4.25 -7.25 -14.66
CA VAL A 15 4.99 -6.13 -14.03
C VAL A 15 5.71 -6.56 -12.75
N PRO A 16 6.78 -5.88 -12.33
CA PRO A 16 7.39 -6.13 -11.02
C PRO A 16 6.45 -5.74 -9.88
N PHE A 17 6.63 -6.38 -8.71
CA PHE A 17 5.97 -5.94 -7.48
C PHE A 17 7.00 -5.64 -6.38
N ILE A 18 6.64 -4.69 -5.53
CA ILE A 18 7.39 -4.30 -4.33
C ILE A 18 6.44 -4.31 -3.13
N TYR A 19 6.99 -4.29 -1.92
CA TYR A 19 6.17 -4.21 -0.71
C TYR A 19 6.82 -3.32 0.36
N ALA A 20 5.99 -2.53 1.05
CA ALA A 20 6.45 -1.72 2.16
C ALA A 20 6.71 -2.58 3.40
N LYS A 21 7.86 -2.37 4.05
CA LYS A 21 8.27 -3.13 5.24
C LYS A 21 7.82 -2.40 6.51
N LYS A 22 7.33 -3.13 7.51
CA LYS A 22 6.98 -2.60 8.84
C LYS A 22 8.16 -2.47 9.79
N LYS A 23 9.28 -3.10 9.46
CA LYS A 23 10.56 -3.01 10.19
C LYS A 23 11.63 -2.65 9.19
N LYS A 24 12.47 -1.68 9.53
CA LYS A 24 13.63 -1.31 8.72
C LYS A 24 14.72 -2.38 8.85
N PRO A 25 15.09 -3.10 7.78
CA PRO A 25 16.24 -4.00 7.81
C PRO A 25 17.53 -3.21 8.04
N LEU A 26 18.54 -3.83 8.66
CA LEU A 26 19.86 -3.20 8.83
C LEU A 26 20.51 -2.84 7.48
N THR A 27 20.27 -3.67 6.46
CA THR A 27 20.81 -3.52 5.11
C THR A 27 20.13 -2.41 4.30
N MET A 28 19.02 -1.83 4.79
CA MET A 28 18.31 -0.75 4.10
C MET A 28 18.91 0.60 4.53
N VAL A 29 19.83 1.09 3.71
CA VAL A 29 20.58 2.34 3.97
C VAL A 29 19.76 3.57 3.57
N ASP A 30 19.18 3.56 2.36
CA ASP A 30 18.36 4.66 1.86
C ASP A 30 16.92 4.21 1.59
N TYR A 31 15.95 5.00 2.06
CA TYR A 31 14.54 4.62 2.06
C TYR A 31 13.60 5.82 2.12
N TYR A 32 12.38 5.61 1.64
CA TYR A 32 11.21 6.42 1.94
C TYR A 32 10.50 5.85 3.16
N ALA A 33 9.89 6.71 3.98
CA ALA A 33 9.16 6.28 5.16
C ALA A 33 7.94 7.16 5.45
N ALA A 34 6.90 6.53 5.98
CA ALA A 34 5.68 7.20 6.43
C ALA A 34 5.04 6.44 7.59
N ALA A 35 4.29 7.15 8.43
CA ALA A 35 3.66 6.59 9.61
C ALA A 35 2.23 6.14 9.33
N SER A 36 1.93 4.87 9.57
CA SER A 36 0.56 4.32 9.54
C SER A 36 0.02 4.21 10.97
N TYR A 37 -0.87 5.12 11.34
CA TYR A 37 -1.51 5.10 12.66
C TYR A 37 -2.65 4.07 12.76
N SER A 38 -2.64 3.25 13.81
CA SER A 38 -3.70 2.30 14.13
C SER A 38 -4.57 2.86 15.24
N PHE A 39 -5.76 3.36 14.90
CA PHE A 39 -6.72 3.88 15.89
C PHE A 39 -7.25 2.83 16.86
N THR A 40 -7.29 1.55 16.47
CA THR A 40 -7.77 0.48 17.35
C THR A 40 -6.71 0.03 18.35
N LYS A 41 -5.43 0.19 18.01
CA LYS A 41 -4.30 -0.14 18.89
C LYS A 41 -3.68 1.08 19.57
N GLN A 42 -4.06 2.29 19.15
CA GLN A 42 -3.43 3.56 19.52
C GLN A 42 -1.90 3.57 19.30
N GLU A 43 -1.44 2.83 18.30
CA GLU A 43 -0.02 2.65 17.99
C GLU A 43 0.28 3.12 16.56
N SER A 44 1.46 3.69 16.36
CA SER A 44 1.98 4.03 15.04
C SER A 44 2.93 2.95 14.55
N THR A 45 2.78 2.51 13.30
CA THR A 45 3.76 1.66 12.62
C THR A 45 4.34 2.42 11.45
N THR A 46 5.66 2.57 11.41
CA THR A 46 6.34 3.16 10.26
C THR A 46 6.47 2.13 9.14
N LEU A 47 6.12 2.54 7.93
CA LEU A 47 6.35 1.80 6.70
C LEU A 47 7.62 2.30 6.03
N TYR A 48 8.38 1.39 5.43
CA TYR A 48 9.65 1.66 4.78
C TYR A 48 9.68 1.05 3.36
N VAL A 49 10.16 1.81 2.37
CA VAL A 49 10.42 1.33 1.00
C VAL A 49 11.83 1.74 0.60
N SER A 50 12.64 0.81 0.08
CA SER A 50 13.99 1.12 -0.41
C SER A 50 13.92 2.07 -1.60
N LYS A 51 14.83 3.04 -1.68
CA LYS A 51 14.94 3.87 -2.90
C LYS A 51 15.48 3.10 -4.11
N GLU A 52 16.05 1.92 -3.90
CA GLU A 52 16.57 1.06 -4.97
C GLU A 52 15.46 0.39 -5.80
N VAL A 53 14.21 0.42 -5.32
CA VAL A 53 13.09 -0.29 -5.95
C VAL A 53 11.93 0.63 -6.34
N LEU A 54 12.13 1.95 -6.23
CA LEU A 54 11.08 2.91 -6.50
C LEU A 54 11.67 4.19 -7.10
N PHE A 55 11.36 4.45 -8.37
CA PHE A 55 11.96 5.54 -9.14
C PHE A 55 10.93 6.61 -9.50
N PRO A 56 11.34 7.89 -9.62
CA PRO A 56 10.45 8.97 -10.03
C PRO A 56 9.71 8.67 -11.34
N GLU A 57 8.49 9.19 -11.46
CA GLU A 57 7.60 9.09 -12.63
C GLU A 57 7.07 7.67 -12.94
N GLU A 58 7.45 6.65 -12.16
CA GLU A 58 6.88 5.30 -12.29
C GLU A 58 5.39 5.27 -11.90
N ARG A 59 4.63 4.40 -12.57
CA ARG A 59 3.21 4.19 -12.33
C ARG A 59 3.01 3.04 -11.34
N LEU A 60 2.39 3.33 -10.21
CA LEU A 60 2.15 2.38 -9.13
C LEU A 60 0.68 2.01 -9.01
N LEU A 61 0.41 0.72 -8.81
CA LEU A 61 -0.89 0.18 -8.43
C LEU A 61 -0.79 -0.32 -6.98
N PHE A 62 -1.58 0.25 -6.07
CA PHE A 62 -1.65 -0.21 -4.68
C PHE A 62 -2.59 -1.41 -4.56
N ILE A 63 -2.11 -2.49 -3.93
CA ILE A 63 -2.88 -3.71 -3.66
C ILE A 63 -2.77 -4.06 -2.16
N ASP A 64 -3.90 -4.31 -1.51
CA ASP A 64 -3.93 -4.87 -0.15
C ASP A 64 -5.15 -5.78 0.08
N ASP A 65 -5.24 -6.43 1.24
CA ASP A 65 -6.38 -7.29 1.57
C ASP A 65 -7.61 -6.50 2.03
N PHE A 66 -7.43 -5.52 2.92
CA PHE A 66 -8.51 -4.72 3.50
C PHE A 66 -8.27 -3.22 3.39
N PHE A 67 -9.29 -2.50 2.94
CA PHE A 67 -9.40 -1.06 3.20
C PHE A 67 -10.37 -0.80 4.35
N ALA A 68 -9.91 -0.13 5.40
CA ALA A 68 -10.74 0.25 6.55
C ALA A 68 -10.64 1.75 6.82
N LYS A 69 -9.85 2.16 7.83
CA LYS A 69 -9.60 3.57 8.14
C LYS A 69 -8.60 4.25 7.20
N GLY A 70 -8.06 3.52 6.23
CA GLY A 70 -7.14 4.04 5.22
C GLY A 70 -5.76 4.48 5.71
N SER A 71 -5.36 4.20 6.96
CA SER A 71 -4.06 4.70 7.48
C SER A 71 -2.84 4.10 6.79
N THR A 72 -2.90 2.83 6.37
CA THR A 72 -1.85 2.22 5.55
C THR A 72 -1.81 2.83 4.16
N LEU A 73 -2.96 3.00 3.50
CA LEU A 73 -3.02 3.65 2.19
C LEU A 73 -2.48 5.09 2.25
N LYS A 74 -2.84 5.85 3.28
CA LYS A 74 -2.32 7.21 3.48
C LYS A 74 -0.80 7.24 3.62
N ALA A 75 -0.22 6.31 4.38
CA ALA A 75 1.22 6.20 4.50
C ALA A 75 1.89 5.83 3.16
N ILE A 76 1.22 5.04 2.31
CA ILE A 76 1.70 4.78 0.95
C ILE A 76 1.59 6.03 0.07
N GLU A 77 0.46 6.77 0.11
CA GLU A 77 0.30 8.05 -0.60
C GLU A 77 1.43 9.04 -0.21
N GLU A 78 1.80 9.13 1.07
CA GLU A 78 2.93 9.95 1.53
C GLU A 78 4.30 9.46 0.99
N ILE A 79 4.50 8.15 0.80
CA ILE A 79 5.72 7.59 0.19
C ILE A 79 5.74 7.86 -1.33
N VAL A 80 4.59 7.81 -1.98
CA VAL A 80 4.42 8.16 -3.40
C VAL A 80 4.84 9.62 -3.62
N ASP A 81 4.36 10.53 -2.77
CA ASP A 81 4.73 11.95 -2.83
C ASP A 81 6.24 12.16 -2.64
N GLN A 82 6.87 11.47 -1.67
CA GLN A 82 8.32 11.54 -1.42
C GLN A 82 9.16 10.99 -2.57
N SER A 83 8.65 10.00 -3.29
CA SER A 83 9.35 9.33 -4.39
C SER A 83 9.13 10.00 -5.74
N HIS A 84 8.19 10.95 -5.82
CA HIS A 84 7.73 11.55 -7.08
C HIS A 84 7.21 10.49 -8.08
N THR A 85 6.64 9.41 -7.56
CA THR A 85 5.96 8.39 -8.37
C THR A 85 4.50 8.75 -8.57
N LEU A 86 3.80 8.01 -9.43
CA LEU A 86 2.39 8.23 -9.72
C LEU A 86 1.55 7.04 -9.26
N LEU A 87 0.71 7.24 -8.24
CA LEU A 87 -0.28 6.24 -7.84
C LEU A 87 -1.46 6.25 -8.83
N VAL A 88 -1.50 5.26 -9.73
CA VAL A 88 -2.48 5.18 -10.82
C VAL A 88 -3.75 4.42 -10.46
N GLY A 89 -3.73 3.67 -9.36
CA GLY A 89 -4.88 2.89 -8.91
C GLY A 89 -4.68 2.34 -7.50
N LYS A 90 -5.80 1.98 -6.88
CA LYS A 90 -5.88 1.41 -5.53
C LYS A 90 -6.93 0.31 -5.57
N ALA A 91 -6.55 -0.92 -5.26
CA ALA A 91 -7.47 -2.04 -5.21
C ALA A 91 -7.27 -2.88 -3.94
N VAL A 92 -8.38 -3.35 -3.37
CA VAL A 92 -8.38 -4.26 -2.22
C VAL A 92 -9.37 -5.40 -2.42
N ILE A 93 -9.28 -6.46 -1.63
CA ILE A 93 -10.29 -7.52 -1.66
C ILE A 93 -11.57 -7.07 -0.94
N ILE A 94 -11.43 -6.47 0.24
CA ILE A 94 -12.57 -6.03 1.05
C ILE A 94 -12.45 -4.54 1.39
N ASN A 95 -13.45 -3.75 0.97
CA ASN A 95 -13.59 -2.34 1.35
C ASN A 95 -14.63 -2.16 2.47
N LYS A 96 -14.16 -1.61 3.60
CA LYS A 96 -14.95 -1.28 4.79
C LYS A 96 -15.06 0.22 5.04
N GLY A 97 -14.49 1.04 4.16
CA GLY A 97 -14.56 2.48 4.22
C GLY A 97 -15.56 3.04 3.22
N GLU A 98 -15.48 4.35 3.02
CA GLU A 98 -16.40 5.12 2.15
C GLU A 98 -15.67 5.75 0.96
N ARG A 99 -14.36 5.49 0.79
CA ARG A 99 -13.59 5.99 -0.36
C ARG A 99 -13.99 5.22 -1.63
N GLU A 100 -14.61 5.93 -2.57
CA GLU A 100 -15.00 5.41 -3.88
C GLU A 100 -13.82 5.21 -4.83
N ASP A 101 -12.70 5.90 -4.60
CA ASP A 101 -11.49 5.79 -5.43
C ASP A 101 -10.58 4.59 -5.04
N VAL A 102 -11.11 3.69 -4.21
CA VAL A 102 -10.49 2.41 -3.83
C VAL A 102 -11.38 1.30 -4.36
N GLU A 103 -10.94 0.67 -5.45
CA GLU A 103 -11.64 -0.46 -6.07
C GLU A 103 -11.65 -1.68 -5.14
N SER A 104 -12.74 -2.43 -5.13
CA SER A 104 -12.84 -3.62 -4.29
C SER A 104 -13.73 -4.71 -4.86
N ILE A 105 -13.39 -5.95 -4.55
CA ILE A 105 -14.21 -7.12 -4.90
C ILE A 105 -15.46 -7.20 -4.02
N LEU A 106 -15.30 -6.97 -2.72
CA LEU A 106 -16.35 -7.06 -1.72
C LEU A 106 -16.43 -5.77 -0.91
N THR A 107 -17.64 -5.37 -0.59
CA THR A 107 -17.94 -4.30 0.35
C THR A 107 -18.52 -4.88 1.65
N MET A 108 -18.62 -4.04 2.68
CA MET A 108 -19.34 -4.43 3.90
C MET A 108 -20.83 -4.72 3.68
N GLY A 109 -21.41 -4.28 2.56
CA GLY A 109 -22.78 -4.65 2.17
C GLY A 109 -22.89 -6.10 1.71
N ASP A 110 -21.87 -6.61 1.02
CA ASP A 110 -21.84 -7.96 0.43
C ASP A 110 -21.56 -9.07 1.46
N LEU A 111 -20.99 -8.70 2.61
CA LEU A 111 -20.58 -9.62 3.68
C LEU A 111 -21.67 -9.86 4.74
N LYS A 112 -22.92 -9.41 4.50
CA LYS A 112 -24.05 -9.51 5.45
C LYS A 112 -24.90 -10.76 5.23
#